data_AF-A0A2K8UCX7-F1
#
_entry.id   AF-A0A2K8UCX7-F1
#
_cell.length_a   1.000
_cell.length_b   1.000
_cell.length_c   1.000
_cell.angle_alpha   90.00
_cell.angle_beta   90.00
_cell.angle_gamma   90.00
#
_symmetry.space_group_name_H-M   'P 1'
#
loop_
_entity.id
_entity.type
_entity.pdbx_description
1 polymer ?
#
loop_
_entity_poly.entity_id
_entity_poly.type
_entity_poly.pdbx_seq_one_letter_code
_entity_poly.pdbx_strand_id
1 'polypeptide(L)'
;MNPHPRTPSLAALAMLLATLGGLASGGAQGHDRPAPIEESGQGFDLKATVPVFTAAGADQDAAVAAANAAVRTEIEVLVAAFRTEQREAAAQGGRQDADWSLLIEAEPPERAARYLAVLITGYDFRGGAHGMPIIEPRVFALTDGRRIPPAGLFRPDADWLGTLAGRCYAELKLRDLAGTDEGWLRSGTEPKAENYRLLLPAREGLRVIFPPYAVAAYVEGTQEVLIPYRDLTAILEPTLFGAP
;
A
#
# COMPACT_ATOMS: atom_id res chain seq x y z
N MET A 1 -15.33 26.01 -12.73
CA MET A 1 -14.27 25.53 -13.65
C MET A 1 -12.99 25.44 -12.84
N ASN A 2 -12.66 24.24 -12.38
CA ASN A 2 -11.49 24.00 -11.54
C ASN A 2 -10.46 23.25 -12.40
N PRO A 3 -9.24 23.78 -12.64
CA PRO A 3 -8.24 23.04 -13.38
C PRO A 3 -7.65 22.01 -12.42
N HIS A 4 -8.09 20.75 -12.52
CA HIS A 4 -7.36 19.65 -11.89
C HIS A 4 -5.95 19.61 -12.50
N PRO A 5 -4.86 19.78 -11.72
CA PRO A 5 -3.55 19.38 -12.20
C PRO A 5 -3.62 17.87 -12.42
N ARG A 6 -3.37 17.43 -13.66
CA ARG A 6 -3.17 16.01 -13.97
C ARG A 6 -1.83 15.58 -13.39
N THR A 7 -1.78 15.34 -12.09
CA THR A 7 -0.75 14.49 -11.51
C THR A 7 -1.01 13.08 -12.05
N PRO A 8 -0.08 12.45 -12.79
CA PRO A 8 -0.21 11.04 -13.05
C PRO A 8 -0.27 10.32 -11.69
N SER A 9 -1.33 9.55 -11.47
CA SER A 9 -1.38 8.60 -10.35
C SER A 9 -0.14 7.71 -10.42
N LEU A 10 0.42 7.32 -9.28
CA LEU A 10 1.45 6.26 -9.17
C LEU A 10 1.07 4.98 -9.95
N ALA A 11 -0.21 4.78 -10.27
CA ALA A 11 -0.68 3.73 -11.18
C ALA A 11 -0.12 3.81 -12.61
N ALA A 12 0.34 4.98 -13.07
CA ALA A 12 0.89 5.16 -14.41
C ALA A 12 2.38 4.76 -14.53
N LEU A 13 3.09 4.55 -13.42
CA LEU A 13 4.52 4.19 -13.43
C LEU A 13 4.77 2.67 -13.32
N ALA A 14 3.72 1.85 -13.20
CA ALA A 14 3.83 0.39 -13.17
C ALA A 14 3.78 -0.28 -14.56
N MET A 15 3.69 0.50 -15.66
CA MET A 15 3.76 -0.01 -17.03
C MET A 15 5.01 0.52 -17.74
N LEU A 16 6.20 0.12 -17.29
CA LEU A 16 7.34 0.02 -18.21
C LEU A 16 8.41 -0.94 -17.68
N LEU A 17 8.79 -1.87 -18.56
CA LEU A 17 9.98 -2.72 -18.56
C LEU A 17 9.92 -4.03 -17.76
N ALA A 18 9.38 -5.01 -18.47
CA ALA A 18 10.00 -6.33 -18.57
C ALA A 18 11.47 -6.24 -19.02
N THR A 19 12.22 -7.29 -18.65
CA THR A 19 13.60 -7.65 -19.01
C THR A 19 14.71 -6.90 -18.29
N LEU A 20 15.12 -7.42 -17.13
CA LEU A 20 16.51 -7.80 -16.89
C LEU A 20 16.51 -9.12 -16.09
N GLY A 21 16.84 -10.20 -16.78
CA GLY A 21 17.19 -11.47 -16.17
C GLY A 21 18.67 -11.49 -15.78
N GLY A 22 19.01 -12.19 -14.71
CA GLY A 22 20.38 -12.65 -14.46
C GLY A 22 20.86 -12.59 -13.01
N LEU A 23 20.51 -13.63 -12.25
CA LEU A 23 21.35 -14.40 -11.31
C LEU A 23 22.09 -13.66 -10.15
N ALA A 24 21.73 -14.05 -8.93
CA ALA A 24 22.62 -14.89 -8.11
C ALA A 24 21.81 -15.66 -7.05
N SER A 25 21.79 -16.98 -7.16
CA SER A 25 21.42 -17.88 -6.07
C SER A 25 22.59 -17.96 -5.08
N GLY A 26 22.47 -17.31 -3.94
CA GLY A 26 23.37 -17.46 -2.80
C GLY A 26 22.57 -17.83 -1.58
N GLY A 27 22.67 -19.09 -1.15
CA GLY A 27 22.10 -19.52 0.12
C GLY A 27 22.80 -18.79 1.27
N ALA A 28 22.01 -18.18 2.14
CA ALA A 28 22.45 -17.77 3.46
C ALA A 28 21.28 -17.94 4.43
N GLN A 29 21.34 -19.01 5.21
CA GLN A 29 20.68 -19.00 6.51
C GLN A 29 21.46 -18.02 7.39
N GLY A 30 20.85 -16.88 7.65
CA GLY A 30 21.38 -15.83 8.53
C GLY A 30 20.32 -14.74 8.67
N HIS A 31 19.97 -14.39 9.90
CA HIS A 31 19.03 -13.32 10.24
C HIS A 31 19.60 -11.92 9.95
N ASP A 32 20.11 -11.69 8.74
CA ASP A 32 20.63 -10.37 8.37
C ASP A 32 19.48 -9.55 7.79
N ARG A 33 18.87 -8.72 8.65
CA ARG A 33 17.90 -7.73 8.17
C ARG A 33 18.69 -6.77 7.27
N PRO A 34 18.25 -6.51 6.02
CA PRO A 34 18.91 -5.52 5.19
C PRO A 34 18.95 -4.20 5.95
N ALA A 35 20.11 -3.55 5.94
CA ALA A 35 20.24 -2.23 6.53
C ALA A 35 19.22 -1.28 5.88
N PRO A 36 18.65 -0.32 6.63
CA PRO A 36 17.87 0.76 6.04
C PRO A 36 18.66 1.45 4.94
N ILE A 37 17.98 1.83 3.86
CA ILE A 37 18.54 2.66 2.80
C ILE A 37 18.41 4.10 3.29
N GLU A 38 19.53 4.74 3.60
CA GLU A 38 19.57 6.15 4.01
C GLU A 38 20.55 6.91 3.10
N GLU A 39 20.03 7.90 2.38
CA GLU A 39 20.80 8.74 1.47
C GLU A 39 20.31 10.18 1.57
N SER A 40 21.21 11.10 1.89
CA SER A 40 20.92 12.53 1.86
C SER A 40 21.93 13.24 0.97
N GLY A 41 21.49 14.24 0.22
CA GLY A 41 22.33 14.99 -0.69
C GLY A 41 21.79 16.40 -0.91
N GLN A 42 22.43 17.14 -1.82
CA GLN A 42 21.92 18.46 -2.18
C GLN A 42 20.53 18.30 -2.82
N GLY A 43 19.52 18.89 -2.18
CA GLY A 43 18.15 18.88 -2.67
C GLY A 43 17.35 17.62 -2.36
N PHE A 44 17.82 16.69 -1.52
CA PHE A 44 16.99 15.54 -1.14
C PHE A 44 17.37 14.83 0.17
N ASP A 45 16.39 14.16 0.76
CA ASP A 45 16.53 13.14 1.80
C ASP A 45 15.75 11.87 1.41
N LEU A 46 16.40 10.71 1.47
CA LEU A 46 15.80 9.41 1.18
C LEU A 46 16.04 8.46 2.34
N LYS A 47 14.96 7.89 2.86
CA LYS A 47 14.98 6.85 3.90
C LYS A 47 14.00 5.75 3.54
N ALA A 48 14.47 4.53 3.41
CA ALA A 48 13.62 3.38 3.13
C ALA A 48 14.01 2.16 3.98
N THR A 49 13.03 1.62 4.71
CA THR A 49 13.19 0.38 5.47
C THR A 49 12.56 -0.77 4.71
N VAL A 50 13.36 -1.78 4.36
CA VAL A 50 12.85 -3.03 3.76
C VAL A 50 12.48 -4.00 4.89
N PRO A 51 11.19 -4.32 5.11
CA PRO A 51 10.81 -5.28 6.14
C PRO A 51 11.29 -6.69 5.76
N VAL A 52 11.59 -7.48 6.79
CA VAL A 52 11.88 -8.91 6.66
C VAL A 52 10.93 -9.67 7.56
N PHE A 53 10.18 -10.56 6.94
CA PHE A 53 9.27 -11.48 7.59
C PHE A 53 9.99 -12.80 7.87
N THR A 54 9.73 -13.37 9.04
CA THR A 54 10.19 -14.70 9.42
C THR A 54 9.03 -15.67 9.34
N ALA A 55 9.27 -16.89 8.83
CA ALA A 55 8.27 -17.95 8.81
C ALA A 55 7.98 -18.47 10.22
N ALA A 56 6.74 -18.90 10.45
CA ALA A 56 6.35 -19.52 11.72
C ALA A 56 6.76 -21.01 11.79
N GLY A 57 7.01 -21.63 10.63
CA GLY A 57 7.40 -23.02 10.48
C GLY A 57 7.99 -23.27 9.09
N ALA A 58 8.72 -24.37 8.94
CA ALA A 58 9.45 -24.71 7.73
C ALA A 58 8.54 -24.89 6.49
N ASP A 59 7.27 -25.22 6.70
CA ASP A 59 6.25 -25.33 5.65
C ASP A 59 5.90 -23.98 5.01
N GLN A 60 6.19 -22.86 5.68
CA GLN A 60 5.95 -21.50 5.17
C GLN A 60 7.20 -20.82 4.62
N ASP A 61 8.40 -21.41 4.76
CA ASP A 61 9.67 -20.76 4.42
C ASP A 61 9.69 -20.22 2.99
N ALA A 62 9.27 -21.04 2.02
CA ALA A 62 9.24 -20.64 0.61
C ALA A 62 8.24 -19.50 0.35
N ALA A 63 7.05 -19.57 0.94
CA ALA A 63 6.02 -18.54 0.79
C ALA A 63 6.47 -17.20 1.40
N VAL A 64 7.12 -17.24 2.56
CA VAL A 64 7.63 -16.06 3.25
C VAL A 64 8.84 -15.47 2.54
N ALA A 65 9.73 -16.31 2.00
CA ALA A 65 10.83 -15.86 1.15
C ALA A 65 10.33 -15.14 -0.11
N ALA A 66 9.28 -15.67 -0.75
CA ALA A 66 8.65 -15.02 -1.90
C ALA A 66 7.99 -13.68 -1.52
N ALA A 67 7.30 -13.59 -0.37
CA ALA A 67 6.74 -12.33 0.13
C ALA A 67 7.84 -11.28 0.42
N ASN A 68 8.94 -11.69 1.07
CA ASN A 68 10.11 -10.83 1.31
C ASN A 68 10.72 -10.33 0.00
N ALA A 69 10.88 -11.20 -0.99
CA ALA A 69 11.40 -10.82 -2.30
C ALA A 69 10.47 -9.82 -3.00
N ALA A 70 9.16 -10.06 -2.99
CA ALA A 70 8.17 -9.17 -3.59
C ALA A 70 8.18 -7.77 -2.97
N VAL A 71 8.16 -7.67 -1.64
CA VAL A 71 8.19 -6.38 -0.93
C VAL A 71 9.52 -5.66 -1.14
N ARG A 72 10.64 -6.39 -1.10
CA ARG A 72 11.97 -5.82 -1.40
C ARG A 72 12.00 -5.21 -2.80
N THR A 73 11.60 -5.98 -3.82
CA THR A 73 11.58 -5.50 -5.21
C THR A 73 10.71 -4.26 -5.36
N GLU A 74 9.55 -4.22 -4.71
CA GLU A 74 8.67 -3.05 -4.75
C GLU A 74 9.33 -1.79 -4.16
N ILE A 75 9.95 -1.90 -2.98
CA ILE A 75 10.64 -0.78 -2.34
C ILE A 75 11.85 -0.34 -3.17
N GLU A 76 12.63 -1.28 -3.71
CA GLU A 76 13.76 -0.99 -4.59
C GLU A 76 13.32 -0.25 -5.86
N VAL A 77 12.16 -0.59 -6.43
CA VAL A 77 11.58 0.14 -7.57
C VAL A 77 11.22 1.58 -7.19
N LEU A 78 10.59 1.81 -6.04
CA LEU A 78 10.26 3.16 -5.57
C LEU A 78 11.52 4.01 -5.35
N VAL A 79 12.52 3.44 -4.69
CA VAL A 79 13.82 4.08 -4.45
C VAL A 79 14.55 4.38 -5.76
N ALA A 80 14.56 3.44 -6.71
CA ALA A 80 15.21 3.61 -8.01
C ALA A 80 14.53 4.70 -8.86
N ALA A 81 13.20 4.77 -8.83
CA ALA A 81 12.43 5.82 -9.49
C ALA A 81 12.78 7.20 -8.92
N PHE A 82 12.76 7.35 -7.59
CA PHE A 82 13.14 8.60 -6.93
C PHE A 82 14.56 9.04 -7.29
N ARG A 83 15.55 8.15 -7.20
CA ARG A 83 16.95 8.45 -7.58
C ARG A 83 17.09 8.85 -9.04
N THR A 84 16.32 8.24 -9.93
CA THR A 84 16.37 8.56 -11.36
C THR A 84 15.85 9.97 -11.60
N GLU A 85 14.66 10.26 -11.12
CA GLU A 85 14.03 11.57 -11.28
C GLU A 85 14.82 12.69 -10.59
N GLN A 86 15.39 12.42 -9.41
CA GLN A 86 16.22 13.40 -8.69
C GLN A 86 17.47 13.76 -9.50
N ARG A 87 18.15 12.77 -10.10
CA ARG A 87 19.33 13.01 -10.94
C ARG A 87 18.98 13.79 -12.19
N GLU A 88 17.84 13.48 -12.82
CA GLU A 88 17.36 14.19 -13.99
C GLU A 88 17.01 15.65 -13.67
N ALA A 89 16.35 15.90 -12.53
CA ALA A 89 16.04 17.24 -12.05
C ALA A 89 17.32 18.04 -11.76
N ALA A 90 18.30 17.43 -11.09
CA ALA A 90 19.59 18.06 -10.80
C ALA A 90 20.37 18.40 -12.09
N ALA A 91 20.35 17.52 -13.10
CA ALA A 91 21.01 17.74 -14.38
C ALA A 91 20.41 18.89 -15.20
N GLN A 92 19.11 19.19 -15.01
CA GLN A 92 18.44 20.31 -15.69
C GLN A 92 18.83 21.68 -15.12
N GLY A 93 19.59 21.73 -14.01
CA GLY A 93 20.21 22.96 -13.49
C GLY A 93 19.22 24.02 -12.98
N GLY A 94 17.95 23.67 -12.82
CA GLY A 94 16.94 24.55 -12.22
C GLY A 94 17.14 24.67 -10.71
N ARG A 95 16.81 25.83 -10.14
CA ARG A 95 16.79 25.99 -8.68
C ARG A 95 15.65 25.13 -8.13
N GLN A 96 15.99 24.16 -7.31
CA GLN A 96 15.00 23.38 -6.57
C GLN A 96 14.46 24.25 -5.43
N ASP A 97 13.16 24.53 -5.43
CA ASP A 97 12.55 25.42 -4.44
C ASP A 97 12.27 24.72 -3.09
N ALA A 98 12.41 23.40 -3.02
CA ALA A 98 12.32 22.61 -1.79
C ALA A 98 13.07 21.29 -1.91
N ASP A 99 13.67 20.81 -0.83
CA ASP A 99 14.33 19.51 -0.79
C ASP A 99 13.32 18.38 -0.99
N TRP A 100 13.59 17.46 -1.91
CA TRP A 100 12.76 16.28 -2.13
C TRP A 100 12.90 15.33 -0.94
N SER A 101 11.84 14.59 -0.65
CA SER A 101 11.87 13.58 0.42
C SER A 101 11.17 12.31 -0.01
N LEU A 102 11.83 11.17 0.22
CA LEU A 102 11.21 9.86 0.16
C LEU A 102 11.40 9.16 1.50
N LEU A 103 10.30 8.91 2.19
CA LEU A 103 10.26 8.05 3.37
C LEU A 103 9.46 6.79 3.01
N ILE A 104 10.01 5.61 3.29
CA ILE A 104 9.32 4.33 3.18
C ILE A 104 9.55 3.52 4.46
N GLU A 105 8.45 3.11 5.07
CA GLU A 105 8.40 2.30 6.28
C GLU A 105 7.40 1.15 6.10
N ALA A 106 7.36 0.24 7.08
CA ALA A 106 6.36 -0.81 7.12
C ALA A 106 5.84 -0.98 8.55
N GLU A 107 4.53 -1.09 8.71
CA GLU A 107 3.93 -1.51 9.97
C GLU A 107 4.32 -2.96 10.29
N PRO A 108 4.33 -3.36 11.58
CA PRO A 108 4.43 -4.77 11.94
C PRO A 108 3.39 -5.61 11.18
N PRO A 109 3.78 -6.73 10.55
CA PRO A 109 2.87 -7.51 9.75
C PRO A 109 1.82 -8.20 10.63
N GLU A 110 0.59 -8.26 10.14
CA GLU A 110 -0.44 -9.16 10.68
C GLU A 110 -0.24 -10.55 10.07
N ARG A 111 -0.26 -11.57 10.93
CA ARG A 111 -0.14 -12.97 10.52
C ARG A 111 -1.37 -13.75 10.93
N ALA A 112 -1.99 -14.38 9.96
CA ALA A 112 -2.98 -15.42 10.16
C ALA A 112 -2.40 -16.79 9.74
N ALA A 113 -3.19 -17.85 9.90
CA ALA A 113 -2.78 -19.20 9.52
C ALA A 113 -2.51 -19.35 8.01
N ARG A 114 -3.18 -18.54 7.16
CA ARG A 114 -3.18 -18.69 5.70
C ARG A 114 -2.63 -17.50 4.94
N TYR A 115 -2.40 -16.37 5.59
CA TYR A 115 -1.85 -15.18 4.95
C TYR A 115 -0.93 -14.39 5.87
N LEU A 116 -0.07 -13.58 5.25
CA LEU A 116 0.67 -12.50 5.86
C LEU A 116 0.20 -11.18 5.24
N ALA A 117 -0.15 -10.21 6.06
CA ALA A 117 -0.56 -8.88 5.64
C ALA A 117 0.40 -7.83 6.21
N VAL A 118 0.81 -6.87 5.40
CA VAL A 118 1.72 -5.78 5.80
C VAL A 118 1.25 -4.48 5.16
N LEU A 119 1.32 -3.39 5.91
CA LEU A 119 1.12 -2.05 5.35
C LEU A 119 2.49 -1.40 5.15
N ILE A 120 2.86 -1.18 3.89
CA ILE A 120 3.99 -0.32 3.54
C ILE A 120 3.45 1.11 3.56
N THR A 121 4.08 1.98 4.33
CA THR A 121 3.68 3.39 4.48
C THR A 121 4.84 4.30 4.14
N GLY A 122 4.58 5.59 4.02
CA GLY A 122 5.64 6.54 3.77
C GLY A 122 5.14 7.89 3.31
N TYR A 123 6.05 8.66 2.78
CA TYR A 123 5.78 9.99 2.24
C TYR A 123 6.71 10.27 1.06
N ASP A 124 6.15 10.70 -0.06
CA ASP A 124 6.90 11.10 -1.25
C ASP A 124 6.61 12.56 -1.55
N PHE A 125 7.66 13.39 -1.51
CA PHE A 125 7.61 14.80 -1.82
C PHE A 125 8.66 15.14 -2.86
N ARG A 126 8.21 15.71 -3.99
CA ARG A 126 9.06 16.11 -5.11
C ARG A 126 8.87 17.59 -5.48
N GLY A 127 8.48 18.42 -4.51
CA GLY A 127 8.09 19.82 -4.71
C GLY A 127 6.57 20.03 -4.76
N GLY A 128 6.15 21.30 -4.84
CA GLY A 128 4.75 21.71 -4.73
C GLY A 128 4.34 22.10 -3.31
N ALA A 129 3.03 22.17 -3.05
CA ALA A 129 2.52 22.63 -1.74
C ALA A 129 2.71 21.59 -0.62
N HIS A 130 2.67 20.30 -0.96
CA HIS A 130 2.87 19.17 -0.06
C HIS A 130 3.19 17.91 -0.88
N GLY A 131 3.72 16.88 -0.22
CA GLY A 131 3.92 15.54 -0.78
C GLY A 131 2.66 14.69 -0.65
N MET A 132 2.77 13.40 -0.95
CA MET A 132 1.67 12.44 -0.82
C MET A 132 2.12 11.27 0.05
N PRO A 133 1.23 10.73 0.91
CA PRO A 133 1.56 9.52 1.63
C PRO A 133 1.66 8.33 0.68
N ILE A 134 2.62 7.45 0.95
CA ILE A 134 2.68 6.10 0.39
C ILE A 134 1.81 5.23 1.29
N ILE A 135 0.86 4.49 0.71
CA ILE A 135 -0.07 3.63 1.44
C ILE A 135 -0.29 2.38 0.60
N GLU A 136 0.43 1.32 0.94
CA GLU A 136 0.52 0.13 0.11
C GLU A 136 0.28 -1.12 0.95
N PRO A 137 -0.99 -1.51 1.19
CA PRO A 137 -1.31 -2.76 1.85
C PRO A 137 -0.98 -3.92 0.92
N ARG A 138 -0.33 -4.93 1.46
CA ARG A 138 0.06 -6.15 0.75
C ARG A 138 -0.38 -7.36 1.56
N VAL A 139 -1.05 -8.28 0.88
CA VAL A 139 -1.47 -9.56 1.45
C VAL A 139 -0.85 -10.67 0.61
N PHE A 140 -0.21 -11.62 1.27
CA PHE A 140 0.46 -12.75 0.64
C PHE A 140 -0.11 -14.05 1.20
N ALA A 141 -0.44 -15.01 0.33
CA ALA A 141 -0.84 -16.34 0.74
C ALA A 141 0.37 -17.08 1.32
N LEU A 142 0.19 -17.73 2.47
CA LEU A 142 1.27 -18.52 3.11
C LEU A 142 1.41 -19.94 2.53
N THR A 143 0.63 -20.28 1.52
CA THR A 143 0.73 -21.55 0.78
C THR A 143 1.80 -21.51 -0.30
N ASP A 144 1.94 -20.40 -1.01
CA ASP A 144 2.81 -20.26 -2.19
C ASP A 144 3.53 -18.89 -2.26
N GLY A 145 3.26 -17.97 -1.32
CA GLY A 145 3.83 -16.63 -1.28
C GLY A 145 3.23 -15.67 -2.30
N ARG A 146 2.18 -16.08 -3.02
CA ARG A 146 1.54 -15.25 -4.04
C ARG A 146 0.82 -14.07 -3.41
N ARG A 147 0.92 -12.90 -4.03
CA ARG A 147 0.13 -11.72 -3.65
C ARG A 147 -1.35 -11.98 -3.89
N ILE A 148 -2.16 -11.73 -2.86
CA ILE A 148 -3.62 -11.74 -2.92
C ILE A 148 -4.07 -10.32 -3.26
N PRO A 149 -4.73 -10.09 -4.41
CA PRO A 149 -5.30 -8.78 -4.72
C PRO A 149 -6.53 -8.51 -3.85
N PRO A 150 -7.00 -7.25 -3.73
CA PRO A 150 -8.18 -6.90 -2.92
C PRO A 150 -9.40 -7.79 -3.16
N ALA A 151 -9.76 -8.03 -4.43
CA ALA A 151 -10.88 -8.91 -4.79
C ALA A 151 -10.67 -10.38 -4.35
N GLY A 152 -9.42 -10.83 -4.23
CA GLY A 152 -9.07 -12.18 -3.79
C GLY A 152 -9.25 -12.42 -2.29
N LEU A 153 -9.59 -11.38 -1.50
CA LEU A 153 -9.99 -11.53 -0.10
C LEU A 153 -11.46 -12.00 0.04
N PHE A 154 -12.20 -12.01 -1.07
CA PHE A 154 -13.64 -12.27 -1.10
C PHE A 154 -13.97 -13.41 -2.03
N ARG A 155 -15.14 -14.01 -1.80
CA ARG A 155 -15.71 -14.99 -2.72
C ARG A 155 -15.99 -14.35 -4.08
N PRO A 156 -15.76 -15.06 -5.19
CA PRO A 156 -16.02 -14.52 -6.54
C PRO A 156 -17.48 -14.13 -6.81
N ASP A 157 -18.44 -14.75 -6.11
CA ASP A 157 -19.88 -14.54 -6.28
C ASP A 157 -20.49 -13.56 -5.27
N ALA A 158 -19.69 -13.01 -4.36
CA ALA A 158 -20.15 -12.09 -3.33
C ALA A 158 -20.20 -10.64 -3.83
N ASP A 159 -21.22 -9.89 -3.42
CA ASP A 159 -21.26 -8.42 -3.55
C ASP A 159 -20.39 -7.76 -2.46
N TRP A 160 -19.08 -7.99 -2.53
CA TRP A 160 -18.15 -7.44 -1.56
C TRP A 160 -18.04 -5.91 -1.69
N LEU A 161 -18.04 -5.38 -2.92
CA LEU A 161 -17.98 -3.93 -3.15
C LEU A 161 -19.18 -3.20 -2.57
N GLY A 162 -20.41 -3.68 -2.81
CA GLY A 162 -21.62 -3.10 -2.22
C GLY A 162 -21.62 -3.18 -0.70
N THR A 163 -21.16 -4.31 -0.15
CA THR A 163 -21.04 -4.51 1.31
C THR A 163 -20.05 -3.52 1.94
N LEU A 164 -18.84 -3.40 1.39
CA LEU A 164 -17.84 -2.44 1.90
C LEU A 164 -18.32 -1.00 1.72
N ALA A 165 -18.94 -0.68 0.58
CA ALA A 165 -19.50 0.65 0.30
C ALA A 165 -20.53 1.10 1.31
N GLY A 166 -21.56 0.29 1.55
CA GLY A 166 -22.60 0.62 2.51
C GLY A 166 -22.03 0.82 3.93
N ARG A 167 -21.11 -0.05 4.34
CA ARG A 167 -20.50 0.02 5.68
C ARG A 167 -19.57 1.21 5.85
N CYS A 168 -18.67 1.45 4.90
CA CYS A 168 -17.75 2.59 4.96
C CYS A 168 -18.49 3.92 4.92
N TYR A 169 -19.48 4.07 4.04
CA TYR A 169 -20.29 5.28 3.98
C TYR A 169 -21.03 5.53 5.30
N ALA A 170 -21.69 4.49 5.84
CA ALA A 170 -22.45 4.61 7.08
C ALA A 170 -21.54 5.00 8.26
N GLU A 171 -20.32 4.45 8.33
CA GLU A 171 -19.38 4.76 9.40
C GLU A 171 -18.78 6.16 9.25
N LEU A 172 -18.25 6.48 8.07
CA LEU A 172 -17.59 7.76 7.80
C LEU A 172 -18.56 8.95 7.88
N LYS A 173 -19.85 8.76 7.54
CA LYS A 173 -20.88 9.80 7.65
C LYS A 173 -21.09 10.27 9.10
N LEU A 174 -20.77 9.44 10.08
CA LEU A 174 -20.90 9.78 11.50
C LEU A 174 -19.69 10.57 12.03
N ARG A 175 -18.62 10.69 11.24
CA ARG A 175 -17.41 11.43 11.63
C ARG A 175 -17.54 12.89 11.25
N ASP A 176 -17.02 13.77 12.10
CA ASP A 176 -16.89 15.19 11.80
C ASP A 176 -15.60 15.43 11.01
N LEU A 177 -15.65 15.16 9.70
CA LEU A 177 -14.52 15.36 8.79
C LEU A 177 -14.59 16.80 8.24
N ALA A 178 -13.72 17.69 8.73
CA ALA A 178 -13.81 19.09 8.36
C ALA A 178 -13.62 19.27 6.84
N GLY A 179 -14.50 20.05 6.21
CA GLY A 179 -14.44 20.30 4.76
C GLY A 179 -14.91 19.14 3.86
N THR A 180 -15.58 18.11 4.42
CA THR A 180 -16.34 17.17 3.57
C THR A 180 -17.60 17.85 3.03
N ASP A 181 -17.60 18.20 1.75
CA ASP A 181 -18.85 18.22 1.00
C ASP A 181 -19.34 16.77 0.93
N GLU A 182 -20.64 16.53 1.14
CA GLU A 182 -21.26 15.21 1.07
C GLU A 182 -20.92 14.50 -0.26
N GLY A 183 -20.60 15.27 -1.31
CA GLY A 183 -20.05 14.78 -2.57
C GLY A 183 -18.80 13.91 -2.45
N TRP A 184 -17.79 14.32 -1.66
CA TRP A 184 -16.54 13.54 -1.50
C TRP A 184 -16.81 12.18 -0.89
N LEU A 185 -17.57 12.18 0.21
CA LEU A 185 -17.91 10.96 0.91
C LEU A 185 -18.72 10.04 -0.01
N ARG A 186 -19.74 10.56 -0.70
CA ARG A 186 -20.55 9.77 -1.63
C ARG A 186 -19.70 9.16 -2.75
N SER A 187 -18.87 9.94 -3.44
CA SER A 187 -18.06 9.44 -4.56
C SER A 187 -16.95 8.49 -4.11
N GLY A 188 -16.31 8.81 -2.97
CA GLY A 188 -15.18 8.05 -2.43
C GLY A 188 -15.58 6.69 -1.88
N THR A 189 -16.85 6.50 -1.52
CA THR A 189 -17.38 5.22 -1.05
C THR A 189 -18.31 4.54 -2.06
N GLU A 190 -18.35 4.97 -3.32
CA GLU A 190 -19.08 4.22 -4.35
C GLU A 190 -18.49 2.81 -4.50
N PRO A 191 -19.31 1.77 -4.79
CA PRO A 191 -18.87 0.37 -4.91
C PRO A 191 -18.05 0.13 -6.20
N LYS A 192 -16.89 0.78 -6.28
CA LYS A 192 -15.96 0.75 -7.39
C LYS A 192 -14.65 0.13 -6.91
N ALA A 193 -14.05 -0.75 -7.73
CA ALA A 193 -12.82 -1.43 -7.36
C ALA A 193 -11.68 -0.44 -7.03
N GLU A 194 -11.68 0.72 -7.68
CA GLU A 194 -10.71 1.78 -7.43
C GLU A 194 -10.82 2.34 -6.01
N ASN A 195 -12.03 2.50 -5.46
CA ASN A 195 -12.24 3.03 -4.11
C ASN A 195 -11.82 2.04 -3.02
N TYR A 196 -11.86 0.74 -3.33
CA TYR A 196 -11.53 -0.36 -2.40
C TYR A 196 -10.24 -1.08 -2.80
N ARG A 197 -9.27 -0.35 -3.36
CA ARG A 197 -7.95 -0.90 -3.74
C ARG A 197 -7.01 -1.12 -2.56
N LEU A 198 -7.22 -0.41 -1.44
CA LEU A 198 -6.37 -0.47 -0.25
C LEU A 198 -7.11 -1.21 0.87
N LEU A 199 -6.98 -2.53 0.88
CA LEU A 199 -7.59 -3.41 1.88
C LEU A 199 -6.50 -4.15 2.64
N LEU A 200 -6.58 -4.11 3.97
CA LEU A 200 -5.63 -4.78 4.85
C LEU A 200 -6.36 -5.62 5.90
N PRO A 201 -6.31 -6.96 5.82
CA PRO A 201 -6.76 -7.82 6.90
C PRO A 201 -5.99 -7.52 8.19
N ALA A 202 -6.72 -7.28 9.27
CA ALA A 202 -6.20 -7.07 10.62
C ALA A 202 -6.74 -8.14 11.56
N ARG A 203 -6.35 -8.11 12.84
CA ARG A 203 -6.75 -9.11 13.84
C ARG A 203 -8.27 -9.27 13.99
N GLU A 204 -8.99 -8.15 14.01
CA GLU A 204 -10.42 -8.12 14.38
C GLU A 204 -11.36 -7.88 13.19
N GLY A 205 -10.80 -7.56 12.03
CA GLY A 205 -11.59 -7.21 10.86
C GLY A 205 -10.73 -6.80 9.67
N LEU A 206 -11.40 -6.29 8.65
CA LEU A 206 -10.77 -5.74 7.46
C LEU A 206 -10.64 -4.22 7.57
N ARG A 207 -9.41 -3.69 7.51
CA ARG A 207 -9.15 -2.26 7.35
C ARG A 207 -9.35 -1.87 5.89
N VAL A 208 -10.30 -0.96 5.65
CA VAL A 208 -10.45 -0.25 4.38
C VAL A 208 -9.76 1.10 4.53
N ILE A 209 -8.77 1.37 3.68
CA ILE A 209 -7.94 2.58 3.78
C ILE A 209 -8.27 3.52 2.61
N PHE A 210 -8.64 4.74 2.93
CA PHE A 210 -8.95 5.81 1.98
C PHE A 210 -7.81 6.83 2.02
N PRO A 211 -6.99 6.96 0.95
CA PRO A 211 -5.91 7.94 0.93
C PRO A 211 -6.47 9.38 0.99
N PRO A 212 -5.63 10.39 1.25
CA PRO A 212 -6.06 11.78 1.15
C PRO A 212 -6.74 12.04 -0.21
N TYR A 213 -7.78 12.87 -0.21
CA TYR A 213 -8.63 13.13 -1.38
C TYR A 213 -9.54 11.97 -1.83
N ALA A 214 -9.60 10.84 -1.12
CA ALA A 214 -10.58 9.80 -1.48
C ALA A 214 -11.99 10.14 -0.97
N VAL A 215 -12.10 10.46 0.32
CA VAL A 215 -13.39 10.70 1.00
C VAL A 215 -13.47 12.06 1.68
N ALA A 216 -12.38 12.81 1.72
CA ALA A 216 -12.26 14.13 2.36
C ALA A 216 -11.08 14.93 1.79
N ALA A 217 -10.96 16.20 2.17
CA ALA A 217 -9.84 17.05 1.78
C ALA A 217 -8.50 16.55 2.34
N TYR A 218 -7.37 17.00 1.75
CA TYR A 218 -6.03 16.56 2.16
C TYR A 218 -5.72 16.75 3.64
N VAL A 219 -6.21 17.85 4.22
CA VAL A 219 -5.94 18.21 5.62
C VAL A 219 -6.53 17.20 6.61
N GLU A 220 -7.59 16.49 6.20
CA GLU A 220 -8.15 15.38 6.98
C GLU A 220 -7.24 14.14 6.94
N GLY A 221 -6.29 14.09 6.00
CA GLY A 221 -5.35 12.99 5.84
C GLY A 221 -6.02 11.69 5.40
N THR A 222 -5.33 10.59 5.67
CA THR A 222 -5.82 9.23 5.41
C THR A 222 -6.96 8.89 6.34
N GLN A 223 -8.07 8.37 5.78
CA GLN A 223 -9.16 7.82 6.56
C GLN A 223 -9.12 6.30 6.54
N GLU A 224 -9.46 5.66 7.65
CA GLU A 224 -9.56 4.21 7.74
C GLU A 224 -10.88 3.79 8.34
N VAL A 225 -11.45 2.69 7.86
CA VAL A 225 -12.66 2.04 8.39
C VAL A 225 -12.31 0.59 8.71
N LEU A 226 -12.48 0.18 9.97
CA LEU A 226 -12.29 -1.21 10.38
C LEU A 226 -13.64 -1.92 10.41
N ILE A 227 -13.86 -2.84 9.48
CA ILE A 227 -15.09 -3.63 9.42
C ILE A 227 -14.85 -4.98 10.11
N PRO A 228 -15.55 -5.30 11.21
CA PRO A 228 -15.36 -6.56 11.93
C PRO A 228 -15.57 -7.79 11.05
N TYR A 229 -14.83 -8.89 11.29
CA TYR A 229 -15.02 -10.10 10.46
C TYR A 229 -16.42 -10.70 10.57
N ARG A 230 -17.07 -10.61 11.74
CA ARG A 230 -18.46 -11.05 11.95
C ARG A 230 -19.45 -10.43 10.97
N ASP A 231 -19.10 -9.27 10.43
CA ASP A 231 -19.91 -8.46 9.53
C ASP A 231 -19.63 -8.77 8.04
N LEU A 232 -18.62 -9.60 7.78
CA LEU A 232 -18.10 -9.96 6.45
C LEU A 232 -18.10 -11.47 6.18
N THR A 233 -18.45 -12.31 7.15
CA THR A 233 -18.35 -13.78 7.06
C THR A 233 -19.01 -14.38 5.82
N ALA A 234 -20.13 -13.79 5.36
CA ALA A 234 -20.85 -14.26 4.18
C ALA A 234 -20.10 -14.01 2.85
N ILE A 235 -19.14 -13.08 2.83
CA ILE A 235 -18.48 -12.61 1.60
C ILE A 235 -16.98 -12.89 1.55
N LEU A 236 -16.33 -13.17 2.69
CA LEU A 236 -14.89 -13.47 2.74
C LEU A 236 -14.55 -14.81 2.08
N GLU A 237 -13.36 -14.88 1.49
CA GLU A 237 -12.83 -16.11 0.91
C GLU A 237 -12.55 -17.17 2.02
N PRO A 238 -13.33 -18.24 2.12
CA PRO A 238 -13.25 -19.17 3.26
C PRO A 238 -11.91 -19.92 3.32
N THR A 239 -11.21 -20.09 2.18
CA THR A 239 -9.87 -20.72 2.19
C THR A 239 -8.80 -19.85 2.85
N LEU A 240 -9.03 -18.53 2.97
CA LEU A 240 -8.13 -17.58 3.63
C LEU A 240 -8.55 -17.30 5.08
N PHE A 241 -9.84 -17.11 5.33
CA PHE A 241 -10.37 -16.64 6.61
C PHE A 241 -10.99 -17.76 7.47
N GLY A 242 -11.09 -18.98 6.95
CA GLY A 242 -11.81 -20.08 7.57
C GLY A 242 -13.29 -20.10 7.15
N ALA A 243 -13.93 -21.25 7.33
CA ALA A 243 -15.39 -21.34 7.18
C ALA A 243 -16.07 -20.53 8.32
N PRO A 244 -17.22 -19.91 8.04
CA PRO A 244 -18.01 -19.19 9.05
C PRO A 244 -18.45 -20.08 10.21
#